data_AF-A0A1L0C3D7-F1
#
_entry.id   AF-A0A1L0C3D7-F1
#
_cell.length_a   1.000
_cell.length_b   1.000
_cell.length_c   1.000
_cell.angle_alpha   90.00
_cell.angle_beta   90.00
_cell.angle_gamma   90.00
#
_symmetry.space_group_name_H-M   'P 1'
#
loop_
_entity.id
_entity.type
_entity.pdbx_description
1 polymer ?
#
loop_
_entity_poly.entity_id
_entity_poly.type
_entity_poly.pdbx_seq_one_letter_code
_entity_poly.pdbx_strand_id
1 'polypeptide(L)' 'METIYDEIEIEDFTYDATTGLFQYPCPCGDRFAITMDDLKDGEDIAVCPSCSLMVRVIFEPEDLEEYE' A
#
# COMPACT_ATOMS: atom_id res chain seq x y z
N MET A 1 -18.71 9.01 3.22
CA MET A 1 -18.33 8.28 1.99
C MET A 1 -16.83 8.45 1.89
N GLU A 2 -16.09 7.54 2.51
CA GLU A 2 -14.65 7.47 2.33
C GLU A 2 -14.43 6.92 0.92
N THR A 3 -13.97 7.79 0.04
CA THR A 3 -13.79 7.46 -1.38
C THR A 3 -12.42 6.83 -1.55
N ILE A 4 -12.34 5.53 -1.28
CA ILE A 4 -11.23 4.71 -1.78
C ILE A 4 -11.17 4.92 -3.29
N TYR A 5 -10.02 5.35 -3.77
CA TYR A 5 -9.81 5.69 -5.17
C TYR A 5 -9.80 4.45 -6.05
N ASP A 6 -9.12 3.40 -5.58
CA ASP A 6 -8.96 2.13 -6.28
C ASP A 6 -8.59 1.01 -5.30
N GLU A 7 -8.71 -0.23 -5.74
CA GLU A 7 -8.30 -1.44 -5.02
C GLU A 7 -7.20 -2.12 -5.82
N ILE A 8 -6.00 -2.24 -5.23
CA ILE A 8 -4.78 -2.64 -5.92
C ILE A 8 -4.19 -3.84 -5.18
N GLU A 9 -3.80 -4.87 -5.93
CA GLU A 9 -3.17 -6.07 -5.38
C GLU A 9 -1.76 -5.76 -4.87
N ILE A 10 -1.35 -6.36 -3.76
CA ILE A 10 -0.02 -6.15 -3.14
C ILE A 10 1.12 -6.51 -4.10
N GLU A 11 0.91 -7.42 -5.03
CA GLU A 11 1.85 -7.80 -6.10
C GLU A 11 2.21 -6.64 -7.04
N ASP A 12 1.31 -5.67 -7.21
CA ASP A 12 1.53 -4.46 -8.00
C ASP A 12 2.31 -3.39 -7.23
N PHE A 13 2.41 -3.51 -5.90
CA PHE A 13 3.22 -2.61 -5.09
C PHE A 13 4.70 -2.97 -5.20
N THR A 14 5.53 -1.93 -5.20
CA THR A 14 6.98 -2.09 -5.07
C THR A 14 7.35 -2.13 -3.59
N TYR A 15 7.83 -3.27 -3.10
CA TYR A 15 8.36 -3.40 -1.75
C TYR A 15 9.80 -2.87 -1.64
N ASP A 16 10.05 -2.01 -0.66
CA ASP A 16 11.38 -1.52 -0.31
C ASP A 16 11.85 -2.15 1.01
N ALA A 17 12.68 -3.19 0.90
CA ALA A 17 13.25 -3.92 2.05
C ALA A 17 14.15 -3.05 2.96
N THR A 18 14.59 -1.88 2.51
CA THR A 18 15.41 -0.97 3.33
C THR A 18 14.53 -0.21 4.32
N THR A 19 13.30 0.12 3.91
CA THR A 19 12.37 0.94 4.69
C THR A 19 11.15 0.18 5.21
N GLY A 20 10.91 -1.04 4.71
CA GLY A 20 9.74 -1.85 5.06
C GLY A 20 8.43 -1.28 4.51
N LEU A 21 8.49 -0.57 3.37
CA LEU A 21 7.36 0.13 2.78
C LEU A 21 6.96 -0.47 1.44
N PHE A 22 5.65 -0.61 1.24
CA PHE A 22 5.06 -0.90 -0.06
C PHE A 22 4.67 0.41 -0.73
N GLN A 23 5.14 0.62 -1.96
CA GLN A 23 4.91 1.85 -2.72
C GLN A 23 4.21 1.58 -4.05
N TYR A 24 3.23 2.43 -4.39
CA TYR A 24 2.55 2.38 -5.68
C TYR A 24 2.47 3.76 -6.34
N PRO A 25 2.72 3.90 -7.66
CA PRO A 25 2.68 5.20 -8.34
C PRO A 25 1.29 5.83 -8.29
N CYS A 26 1.19 7.03 -7.73
CA CYS A 26 -0.04 7.79 -7.67
C CYS A 26 -0.21 8.67 -8.92
N PRO A 27 -1.44 8.79 -9.49
CA PRO A 27 -1.68 9.65 -10.65
C PRO A 27 -1.40 11.15 -10.41
N CYS A 28 -1.21 11.59 -9.15
CA CYS A 28 -0.79 12.95 -8.85
C CYS A 28 0.71 13.24 -9.10
N GLY A 29 1.51 12.20 -9.34
CA GLY A 29 2.97 12.29 -9.54
C GLY A 29 3.81 11.90 -8.32
N ASP A 30 3.19 11.62 -7.18
CA ASP A 30 3.82 11.06 -5.99
C ASP A 30 3.55 9.54 -5.89
N ARG A 31 3.76 8.92 -4.73
CA ARG A 31 3.51 7.50 -4.48
C ARG A 31 2.62 7.29 -3.27
N PHE A 32 1.71 6.33 -3.36
CA PHE A 32 1.08 5.75 -2.19
C PHE A 32 2.13 4.97 -1.41
N ALA A 33 2.04 5.01 -0.09
CA ALA A 33 2.90 4.26 0.80
C ALA A 33 2.09 3.62 1.92
N ILE A 34 2.45 2.40 2.28
CA ILE A 34 1.96 1.68 3.47
C ILE A 34 3.10 0.84 4.05
N THR A 35 3.16 0.69 5.38
CA THR A 35 4.20 -0.13 6.00
C THR A 35 3.78 -1.60 6.01
N MET A 36 4.77 -2.50 5.99
CA MET A 36 4.51 -3.92 6.20
C MET A 36 3.88 -4.19 7.57
N ASP A 37 4.24 -3.40 8.60
CA ASP A 37 3.70 -3.54 9.95
C ASP A 37 2.19 -3.22 9.98
N ASP A 38 1.78 -2.14 9.28
CA ASP A 38 0.37 -1.77 9.12
C ASP A 38 -0.41 -2.88 8.41
N LEU A 39 0.13 -3.42 7.30
CA LEU A 39 -0.48 -4.55 6.60
C LEU A 39 -0.60 -5.80 7.50
N LYS A 40 0.40 -6.06 8.35
CA LYS A 40 0.38 -7.17 9.32
C LYS A 40 -0.65 -6.95 10.45
N ASP A 41 -0.90 -5.70 10.84
CA ASP A 41 -1.95 -5.36 11.82
C ASP A 41 -3.37 -5.42 11.20
N GLY A 42 -3.46 -5.57 9.87
CA GLY A 42 -4.71 -5.63 9.11
C GLY A 42 -5.16 -4.29 8.54
N GLU A 43 -4.29 -3.28 8.55
CA GLU A 43 -4.54 -2.01 7.88
C GLU A 43 -4.26 -2.15 6.38
N ASP A 44 -5.31 -2.01 5.58
CA ASP A 44 -5.29 -2.22 4.14
C ASP A 44 -5.31 -0.89 3.34
N ILE A 45 -5.03 0.24 3.98
CA ILE A 45 -5.21 1.56 3.38
C ILE A 45 -3.87 2.26 3.12
N ALA A 46 -3.46 2.31 1.86
CA ALA A 46 -2.28 3.07 1.46
C ALA A 46 -2.67 4.52 1.14
N VAL A 47 -1.95 5.47 1.74
CA VAL A 47 -2.25 6.90 1.63
C VAL A 47 -1.17 7.60 0.83
N CYS A 48 -1.57 8.50 -0.07
CA CYS A 48 -0.63 9.38 -0.76
C CYS A 48 -0.51 10.74 -0.02
N PRO A 49 0.70 11.15 0.38
CA PRO A 49 0.90 12.39 1.14
C PRO A 49 0.60 13.66 0.32
N SER A 50 0.69 13.59 -1.02
CA SER A 50 0.53 14.76 -1.90
C SER A 50 -0.91 15.07 -2.30
N CYS A 51 -1.75 14.06 -2.48
CA CYS A 51 -3.13 14.24 -2.95
C CYS A 51 -4.19 13.79 -1.94
N SER A 52 -3.78 13.23 -0.80
CA SER A 52 -4.67 12.64 0.22
C SER A 52 -5.62 11.57 -0.34
N LEU A 53 -5.32 11.02 -1.52
CA LEU A 53 -6.01 9.85 -2.03
C LEU A 53 -5.63 8.65 -1.17
N MET A 54 -6.56 7.72 -1.10
CA MET A 54 -6.43 6.47 -0.38
C MET A 54 -6.76 5.35 -1.35
N VAL A 55 -5.91 4.34 -1.42
CA VAL A 55 -6.17 3.10 -2.18
C VAL A 55 -6.21 1.95 -1.21
N ARG A 56 -7.05 0.96 -1.52
CA ARG A 56 -7.12 -0.26 -0.75
C ARG A 56 -6.12 -1.26 -1.30
N VAL A 57 -5.34 -1.84 -0.41
CA VAL A 57 -4.35 -2.87 -0.73
C VAL A 57 -5.02 -4.22 -0.53
N ILE A 58 -5.14 -4.99 -1.62
CA ILE A 58 -5.65 -6.36 -1.57
C ILE A 58 -4.44 -7.26 -1.37
N PHE A 59 -4.37 -7.92 -0.23
CA PHE A 59 -3.28 -8.83 0.13
C PHE A 59 -3.83 -10.05 0.87
N GLU A 60 -3.16 -11.19 0.71
CA GLU A 60 -3.34 -12.35 1.58
C GLU A 60 -2.19 -12.39 2.61
N PRO A 61 -2.43 -12.93 3.82
CA PRO A 61 -1.38 -13.03 4.83
C PRO A 61 -0.17 -13.85 4.37
N GLU A 62 -0.38 -14.80 3.44
CA GLU A 62 0.69 -15.60 2.83
C GLU A 62 1.59 -14.78 1.90
N ASP A 63 1.06 -13.77 1.20
CA ASP A 63 1.86 -12.90 0.32
C ASP A 63 2.87 -12.10 1.14
N LEU A 64 2.47 -11.65 2.33
CA LEU A 64 3.35 -10.88 3.22
C LEU A 64 4.52 -11.71 3.75
N GLU A 65 4.38 -13.04 3.84
CA GLU A 65 5.47 -13.93 4.26
C GLU A 65 6.62 -13.96 3.23
N GLU A 66 6.35 -13.66 1.96
CA GLU A 66 7.39 -13.60 0.91
C GLU A 66 8.28 -12.34 1.01
N TYR A 67 7.82 -11.31 1.70
CA TYR A 67 8.51 -10.02 1.84
C TYR A 67 9.15 -9.79 3.22
N GLU A 68 9.10 -10.80 4.12
CA GLU A 68 9.71 -10.78 5.46
C GLU A 68 11.24 -10.99 5.49
#